data_AF-A0A1I8GZB1-F1
#
_entry.id   AF-A0A1I8GZB1-F1
#
_cell.length_a   1.000
_cell.length_b   1.000
_cell.length_c   1.000
_cell.angle_alpha   90.00
_cell.angle_beta   90.00
_cell.angle_gamma   90.00
#
_symmetry.space_group_name_H-M   'P 1'
#
loop_
_entity.id
_entity.type
_entity.pdbx_description
1 polymer ?
#
loop_
_entity_poly.entity_id
_entity_poly.type
_entity_poly.pdbx_seq_one_letter_code
_entity_poly.pdbx_strand_id
1 'polypeptide(L)'
;VISGSSMPRKSSPLLAFQEEQEVNLRCLLLSSKEGVPLGEVLRDYRVLASKQLDLQGRGTLLEYLSGLPHVVRLSRDPMSSGGYRCFGVVTESSRAIVELINKQKSNKKRKRNRGAGSAPVSRRPPPQKAKVSQNAPPPPQPAARQSLPIPSQQQQKQPKPLMRPSQKTKLSQNPPPPPRPAAARESLQTL
;
A
#
# COMPACT_ATOMS: atom_id res chain seq x y z
N VAL A 1 35.70 13.77 -23.68
CA VAL A 1 35.10 14.31 -22.43
C VAL A 1 34.42 13.16 -21.69
N ILE A 2 35.12 12.58 -20.72
CA ILE A 2 34.63 11.45 -19.93
C ILE A 2 33.92 12.06 -18.72
N SER A 3 32.59 12.00 -18.71
CA SER A 3 31.75 12.56 -17.68
C SER A 3 32.00 11.82 -16.36
N GLY A 4 32.37 12.57 -15.32
CA GLY A 4 32.80 12.04 -14.03
C GLY A 4 31.76 11.13 -13.37
N SER A 5 32.16 9.89 -13.13
CA SER A 5 31.46 8.98 -12.23
C SER A 5 31.48 9.55 -10.81
N SER A 6 30.38 10.19 -10.44
CA SER A 6 30.06 10.62 -9.08
C SER A 6 30.25 9.46 -8.11
N MET A 7 31.30 9.51 -7.29
CA MET A 7 31.53 8.51 -6.25
C MET A 7 30.34 8.47 -5.27
N PRO A 8 29.95 7.29 -4.77
CA PRO A 8 28.96 7.18 -3.71
C PRO A 8 29.53 7.84 -2.45
N ARG A 9 28.90 8.93 -2.01
CA ARG A 9 29.22 9.57 -0.73
C ARG A 9 29.01 8.50 0.35
N LYS A 10 30.07 8.13 1.05
CA LYS A 10 30.01 7.30 2.25
C LYS A 10 29.20 8.09 3.28
N SER A 11 27.89 7.87 3.31
CA SER A 11 27.01 8.38 4.36
C SER A 11 27.57 7.88 5.69
N SER A 12 27.81 8.79 6.63
CA SER A 12 28.19 8.42 7.99
C SER A 12 27.19 7.38 8.53
N PRO A 13 27.63 6.39 9.32
CA PRO A 13 26.80 5.26 9.73
C PRO A 13 25.52 5.69 10.49
N LEU A 14 25.56 6.86 11.12
CA LEU A 14 24.41 7.47 11.80
C LEU A 14 23.34 7.97 10.81
N LEU A 15 23.76 8.58 9.69
CA LEU A 15 22.85 9.04 8.65
C LEU A 15 22.20 7.87 7.91
N ALA A 16 22.95 6.80 7.68
CA ALA A 16 22.42 5.60 7.04
C ALA A 16 21.29 4.96 7.86
N PHE A 17 21.41 4.95 9.19
CA PHE A 17 20.35 4.45 10.06
C PHE A 17 19.09 5.32 10.00
N GLN A 18 19.25 6.65 10.00
CA GLN A 18 18.13 7.58 9.91
C GLN A 18 17.42 7.47 8.55
N GLU A 19 18.17 7.42 7.45
CA GLU A 19 17.61 7.21 6.12
C GLU A 19 16.86 5.88 6.02
N GLU A 20 17.38 4.80 6.60
CA GLU A 20 16.69 3.51 6.66
C GLU A 20 15.35 3.63 7.40
N GLN A 21 15.33 4.32 8.55
CA GLN A 21 14.10 4.55 9.31
C GLN A 21 13.08 5.36 8.50
N GLU A 22 13.51 6.44 7.86
CA GLU A 22 12.64 7.26 7.02
C GLU A 22 12.06 6.47 5.84
N VAL A 23 12.88 5.64 5.20
CA VAL A 23 12.45 4.77 4.10
C VAL A 23 11.42 3.76 4.59
N ASN A 24 11.68 3.09 5.71
CA ASN A 24 10.74 2.14 6.30
C ASN A 24 9.42 2.81 6.70
N LEU A 25 9.49 4.03 7.24
CA LEU A 25 8.32 4.81 7.60
C LEU A 25 7.51 5.23 6.36
N ARG A 26 8.18 5.68 5.30
CA ARG A 26 7.55 5.96 3.99
C ARG A 26 6.87 4.71 3.44
N CYS A 27 7.55 3.56 3.42
CA CYS A 27 6.98 2.29 2.96
C CYS A 27 5.72 1.91 3.74
N LEU A 28 5.75 2.03 5.08
CA LEU A 28 4.59 1.77 5.92
C LEU A 28 3.41 2.65 5.53
N LEU A 29 3.63 3.97 5.46
CA LEU A 29 2.55 4.92 5.24
C LEU A 29 2.01 4.89 3.80
N LEU A 30 2.84 4.61 2.81
CA LEU A 30 2.42 4.48 1.41
C LEU A 30 1.66 3.18 1.14
N SER A 31 1.94 2.12 1.90
CA SER A 31 1.18 0.86 1.81
C SER A 31 -0.29 1.02 2.24
N SER A 32 -0.56 2.02 3.09
CA SER A 32 -1.88 2.30 3.66
C SER A 32 -2.55 3.48 2.98
N LYS A 33 -3.40 3.20 1.98
CA LYS A 33 -4.17 4.22 1.25
C LYS A 33 -4.94 5.20 2.15
N GLU A 34 -5.61 4.67 3.19
CA GLU A 34 -6.46 5.45 4.09
C GLU A 34 -5.66 6.18 5.20
N GLY A 35 -4.33 6.04 5.17
CA GLY A 35 -3.43 6.49 6.23
C GLY A 35 -3.50 5.61 7.48
N VAL A 36 -2.49 5.75 8.31
CA VAL A 36 -2.32 4.99 9.56
C VAL A 36 -2.68 5.92 10.73
N PRO A 37 -3.52 5.49 11.69
CA PRO A 37 -3.78 6.29 12.88
C PRO A 37 -2.53 6.37 13.75
N LEU A 38 -2.27 7.51 14.37
CA LEU A 38 -1.03 7.78 15.12
C LEU A 38 -0.70 6.71 16.17
N GLY A 39 -1.71 6.17 16.86
CA GLY A 39 -1.54 5.12 17.87
C GLY A 39 -1.09 3.76 17.31
N GLU A 40 -1.30 3.49 16.02
CA GLU A 40 -0.92 2.22 15.39
C GLU A 40 0.45 2.30 14.68
N VAL A 41 0.94 3.51 14.38
CA VAL A 41 2.20 3.72 13.63
C VAL A 41 3.39 2.97 14.25
N LEU A 42 3.60 3.05 15.56
CA LEU A 42 4.72 2.36 16.22
C LEU A 42 4.60 0.84 16.14
N ARG A 43 3.38 0.33 16.24
CA ARG A 43 3.10 -1.11 16.16
C ARG A 43 3.38 -1.60 14.74
N ASP A 44 2.81 -0.95 13.75
CA ASP A 44 2.92 -1.39 12.37
C ASP A 44 4.35 -1.20 11.84
N TYR A 45 5.05 -0.14 12.28
CA TYR A 45 6.47 0.03 12.01
C TYR A 45 7.30 -1.14 12.55
N ARG A 46 7.03 -1.58 13.79
CA ARG A 46 7.70 -2.75 14.38
C ARG A 46 7.42 -4.02 13.58
N VAL A 47 6.20 -4.20 13.08
CA VAL A 47 5.84 -5.37 12.26
C VAL A 47 6.56 -5.34 10.91
N LEU A 48 6.66 -4.16 10.29
CA LEU A 48 7.28 -4.00 8.97
C LEU A 48 8.80 -4.07 9.04
N ALA A 49 9.41 -3.26 9.90
CA ALA A 49 10.86 -3.08 9.97
C ALA A 49 11.56 -4.04 10.93
N SER A 50 10.80 -4.83 11.72
CA SER A 50 11.31 -5.67 12.82
C SER A 50 12.20 -4.92 13.82
N LYS A 51 12.10 -3.58 13.87
CA LYS A 51 12.92 -2.66 14.66
C LYS A 51 12.02 -1.69 15.42
N GLN A 52 12.54 -1.11 16.50
CA GLN A 52 11.88 0.05 17.12
C GLN A 52 12.15 1.31 16.31
N LEU A 53 11.16 2.18 16.26
CA LEU A 53 11.34 3.54 15.77
C LEU A 53 12.10 4.34 16.84
N ASP A 54 13.21 4.95 16.45
CA ASP A 54 13.96 5.84 17.33
C ASP A 54 13.36 7.24 17.24
N LEU A 55 12.87 7.77 18.37
CA LEU A 55 12.26 9.09 18.44
C LEU A 55 13.30 10.21 18.56
N GLN A 56 14.60 9.89 18.59
CA GLN A 56 15.70 10.86 18.66
C GLN A 56 15.55 11.85 19.82
N GLY A 57 15.07 11.37 20.97
CA GLY A 57 14.87 12.18 22.17
C GLY A 57 13.59 13.04 22.18
N ARG A 58 12.71 12.92 21.17
CA ARG A 58 11.40 13.59 21.21
C ARG A 58 10.43 12.84 22.11
N GLY A 59 9.71 13.57 22.95
CA GLY A 59 8.83 12.99 23.97
C GLY A 59 7.56 12.37 23.41
N THR A 60 7.13 12.79 22.22
CA THR A 60 5.93 12.24 21.56
C THR A 60 6.19 11.85 20.12
N LEU A 61 5.49 10.81 19.66
CA LEU A 61 5.52 10.38 18.27
C LEU A 61 5.02 11.48 17.33
N LEU A 62 4.01 12.25 17.74
CA LEU A 62 3.47 13.34 16.94
C LEU A 62 4.54 14.40 16.65
N GLU A 63 5.30 14.78 17.67
CA GLU A 63 6.38 15.76 17.56
C GLU A 63 7.49 15.24 16.64
N TYR A 64 7.84 13.96 16.73
CA TYR A 64 8.79 13.32 15.82
C TYR A 64 8.32 13.37 14.37
N LEU A 65 7.09 12.93 14.10
CA LEU A 65 6.53 12.93 12.75
C LEU A 65 6.34 14.35 12.20
N SER A 66 6.04 15.32 13.06
CA SER A 66 5.97 16.73 12.68
C SER A 66 7.32 17.30 12.22
N GLY A 67 8.44 16.72 12.68
CA GLY A 67 9.78 17.09 12.26
C GLY A 67 10.17 16.54 10.88
N LEU A 68 9.36 15.65 10.29
CA LEU A 68 9.65 14.94 9.04
C LEU A 68 8.58 15.22 7.97
N PRO A 69 8.37 16.48 7.56
CA PRO A 69 7.32 16.84 6.60
C PRO A 69 7.58 16.28 5.19
N HIS A 70 8.81 15.87 4.89
CA HIS A 70 9.18 15.21 3.63
C HIS A 70 8.80 13.72 3.59
N VAL A 71 8.52 13.10 4.74
CA VAL A 71 8.17 11.68 4.88
C VAL A 71 6.68 11.54 5.15
N VAL A 72 6.13 12.39 6.04
CA VAL A 72 4.78 12.23 6.58
C VAL A 72 3.97 13.51 6.45
N ARG A 73 2.72 13.34 6.02
CA ARG A 73 1.68 14.35 6.11
C ARG A 73 0.71 13.97 7.23
N LEU A 74 0.65 14.82 8.25
CA LEU A 74 -0.30 14.68 9.35
C LEU A 74 -1.65 15.31 8.96
N SER A 75 -2.73 14.61 9.22
CA SER A 75 -4.11 15.11 9.07
C SER A 75 -4.88 14.83 10.35
N ARG A 76 -5.79 15.73 10.73
CA ARG A 76 -6.73 15.43 11.82
C ARG A 76 -7.69 14.34 11.35
N ASP A 77 -7.95 13.37 12.22
CA ASP A 77 -8.88 12.28 11.98
C ASP A 77 -10.31 12.76 12.30
N PRO A 78 -11.24 12.77 11.34
CA PRO A 78 -12.62 13.19 11.59
C PRO A 78 -13.45 12.16 12.36
N MET A 79 -13.03 10.89 12.40
CA MET A 79 -13.72 9.80 13.10
C MET A 79 -13.27 9.65 14.56
N SER A 80 -12.08 10.11 14.92
CA SER A 80 -11.55 10.02 16.27
C SER A 80 -11.41 11.41 16.86
N SER A 81 -12.15 11.70 17.94
CA SER A 81 -12.16 13.01 18.60
C SER A 81 -10.75 13.41 19.04
N GLY A 82 -10.05 14.21 18.22
CA GLY A 82 -8.69 14.67 18.47
C GLY A 82 -7.57 13.75 17.97
N GLY A 83 -7.89 12.70 17.21
CA GLY A 83 -6.88 11.80 16.63
C GLY A 83 -6.14 12.41 15.45
N TYR A 84 -4.92 11.93 15.18
CA TYR A 84 -4.18 12.24 13.96
C TYR A 84 -4.05 10.98 13.09
N ARG A 85 -4.19 11.17 11.77
CA ARG A 85 -3.81 10.20 10.74
C ARG A 85 -2.54 10.64 10.05
N CYS A 86 -1.67 9.67 9.82
CA CYS A 86 -0.41 9.84 9.13
C CYS A 86 -0.54 9.31 7.71
N PHE A 87 -0.16 10.12 6.73
CA PHE A 87 -0.09 9.75 5.32
C PHE A 87 1.34 9.85 4.82
N GLY A 88 1.75 8.95 3.92
CA GLY A 88 3.08 9.00 3.33
C GLY A 88 3.15 10.08 2.25
N VAL A 89 4.23 10.86 2.24
CA VAL A 89 4.51 11.79 1.15
C VAL A 89 5.03 11.02 -0.05
N VAL A 90 4.42 11.26 -1.21
CA VAL A 90 4.75 10.57 -2.45
C VAL A 90 5.97 11.24 -3.09
N THR A 91 6.98 10.43 -3.38
CA THR A 91 8.17 10.81 -4.15
C THR A 91 8.03 10.37 -5.60
N GLU A 92 8.89 10.87 -6.49
CA GLU A 92 8.92 10.45 -7.90
C GLU A 92 9.10 8.93 -8.03
N SER A 93 9.98 8.35 -7.22
CA SER A 93 10.24 6.90 -7.18
C SER A 93 9.06 6.05 -6.70
N SER A 94 8.19 6.60 -5.85
CA SER A 94 7.07 5.86 -5.25
C SER A 94 5.73 6.13 -5.92
N ARG A 95 5.65 7.10 -6.84
CA ARG A 95 4.41 7.52 -7.52
C ARG A 95 3.68 6.36 -8.20
N ALA A 96 4.39 5.56 -9.01
CA ALA A 96 3.78 4.45 -9.74
C ALA A 96 3.15 3.40 -8.81
N ILE A 97 3.83 3.09 -7.70
CA ILE A 97 3.33 2.13 -6.70
C ILE A 97 2.10 2.69 -6.00
N VAL A 98 2.12 3.96 -5.62
CA VAL A 98 0.98 4.62 -4.96
C VAL A 98 -0.25 4.68 -5.88
N GLU A 99 -0.06 4.94 -7.17
CA GLU A 99 -1.15 4.89 -8.15
C GLU A 99 -1.77 3.48 -8.25
N LEU A 100 -0.95 2.44 -8.17
CA LEU A 100 -1.44 1.05 -8.14
C LEU A 100 -2.22 0.77 -6.84
N ILE A 101 -1.69 1.17 -5.69
CA ILE A 101 -2.35 1.01 -4.38
C ILE A 101 -3.69 1.74 -4.35
N ASN A 102 -3.75 2.95 -4.91
CA ASN A 102 -4.99 3.74 -4.95
C ASN A 102 -6.09 3.08 -5.77
N LYS A 103 -5.72 2.31 -6.81
CA LYS A 103 -6.64 1.52 -7.65
C LYS A 103 -7.09 0.22 -6.96
N GLN A 104 -6.39 -0.23 -5.91
CA GLN A 104 -6.81 -1.41 -5.16
C GLN A 104 -8.11 -1.12 -4.40
N LYS A 105 -8.97 -2.14 -4.32
CA LYS A 105 -10.21 -2.06 -3.54
C LYS A 105 -9.84 -1.93 -2.07
N SER A 106 -10.39 -0.92 -1.39
CA SER A 106 -10.23 -0.79 0.05
C SER A 106 -10.79 -2.03 0.73
N ASN A 107 -9.99 -2.72 1.54
CA ASN A 107 -10.50 -3.72 2.47
C ASN A 107 -11.25 -2.99 3.58
N LYS A 108 -12.46 -2.52 3.26
CA LYS A 108 -13.39 -1.99 4.25
C LYS A 108 -13.67 -3.16 5.17
N LYS A 109 -13.01 -3.18 6.34
CA LYS A 109 -13.20 -4.18 7.39
C LYS A 109 -14.70 -4.24 7.59
N ARG A 110 -15.36 -5.26 7.02
CA ARG A 110 -16.80 -5.46 7.21
C ARG A 110 -16.90 -5.58 8.71
N LYS A 111 -17.43 -4.54 9.36
CA LYS A 111 -17.79 -4.58 10.77
C LYS A 111 -18.65 -5.83 10.83
N ARG A 112 -18.08 -6.92 11.34
CA ARG A 112 -18.83 -8.13 11.61
C ARG A 112 -19.80 -7.61 12.65
N ASN A 113 -21.00 -7.25 12.22
CA ASN A 113 -22.08 -6.96 13.12
C ASN A 113 -22.10 -8.21 13.98
N ARG A 114 -21.54 -8.11 15.19
CA ARG A 114 -22.03 -8.89 16.33
C ARG A 114 -23.41 -8.32 16.61
N GLY A 115 -24.29 -8.48 15.62
CA GLY A 115 -25.71 -8.35 15.83
C GLY A 115 -26.01 -9.44 16.84
N ALA A 116 -26.51 -9.01 17.98
CA ALA A 116 -27.49 -9.78 18.71
C ALA A 116 -28.40 -10.45 17.67
N GLY A 117 -28.18 -11.73 17.51
CA GLY A 117 -28.67 -12.55 16.44
C GLY A 117 -28.53 -13.95 16.97
N SER A 118 -29.46 -14.27 17.86
CA SER A 118 -29.76 -15.61 18.34
C SER A 118 -30.02 -16.51 17.13
N ALA A 119 -28.94 -16.99 16.50
CA ALA A 119 -29.04 -18.18 15.69
C ALA A 119 -29.31 -19.32 16.68
N PRO A 120 -30.40 -20.09 16.53
CA PRO A 120 -30.61 -21.23 17.39
C PRO A 120 -29.41 -22.14 17.19
N VAL A 121 -28.66 -22.38 18.26
CA VAL A 121 -27.84 -23.57 18.41
C VAL A 121 -28.76 -24.72 18.05
N SER A 122 -28.61 -25.25 16.84
CA SER A 122 -29.11 -26.57 16.48
C SER A 122 -28.38 -27.51 17.43
N ARG A 123 -29.04 -27.79 18.57
CA ARG A 123 -28.58 -28.71 19.61
C ARG A 123 -28.34 -30.04 18.93
N ARG A 124 -27.10 -30.32 18.55
CA ARG A 124 -26.68 -31.67 18.22
C ARG A 124 -26.76 -32.44 19.53
N PRO A 125 -27.64 -33.46 19.67
CA PRO A 125 -27.63 -34.27 20.88
C PRO A 125 -26.26 -34.96 21.00
N PRO A 126 -25.77 -35.18 22.23
CA PRO A 126 -24.54 -35.93 22.44
C PRO A 126 -24.68 -37.34 21.84
N PRO A 127 -23.62 -37.90 21.23
CA PRO A 127 -23.68 -39.24 20.68
C PRO A 127 -23.93 -40.25 21.82
N GLN A 128 -25.06 -40.97 21.72
CA GLN A 128 -25.34 -42.09 22.60
C GLN A 128 -24.31 -43.19 22.32
N LYS A 129 -23.76 -43.78 23.37
CA LYS A 129 -22.82 -44.90 23.29
C LYS A 129 -23.51 -46.08 22.59
N ALA A 130 -23.14 -46.35 21.34
CA ALA A 130 -23.63 -47.52 20.62
C ALA A 130 -23.09 -48.78 21.30
N LYS A 131 -23.99 -49.69 21.68
CA LYS A 131 -23.63 -51.05 22.10
C LYS A 131 -22.96 -51.76 20.93
N VAL A 132 -21.79 -52.34 21.21
CA VAL A 132 -21.07 -53.26 20.33
C VAL A 132 -22.03 -54.35 19.84
N SER A 133 -22.24 -54.39 18.52
CA SER A 133 -22.77 -55.57 17.84
C SER A 133 -21.62 -56.24 17.10
N GLN A 134 -21.21 -57.40 17.59
CA GLN A 134 -20.17 -58.24 17.00
C GLN A 134 -20.75 -58.94 15.76
N ASN A 135 -20.74 -58.27 14.59
CA ASN A 135 -20.74 -58.90 13.26
C ASN A 135 -20.85 -57.85 12.14
N ALA A 136 -19.76 -57.12 11.86
CA ALA A 136 -19.66 -56.32 10.65
C ALA A 136 -18.26 -56.49 10.03
N PRO A 137 -18.15 -56.63 8.70
CA PRO A 137 -16.87 -56.81 8.00
C PRO A 137 -15.97 -55.56 8.14
N PRO A 138 -14.64 -55.70 8.06
CA PRO A 138 -13.73 -54.59 8.27
C PRO A 138 -13.86 -53.51 7.17
N PRO A 139 -13.59 -52.23 7.50
CA PRO A 139 -13.61 -51.14 6.54
C PRO A 139 -12.44 -51.28 5.53
N PRO A 140 -12.62 -50.82 4.28
CA PRO A 140 -11.53 -50.79 3.30
C PRO A 140 -10.42 -49.83 3.76
N GLN A 141 -9.18 -50.28 3.63
CA GLN A 141 -7.97 -49.50 3.95
C GLN A 141 -7.89 -48.23 3.07
N PRO A 142 -7.31 -47.12 3.58
CA PRO A 142 -7.10 -45.92 2.79
C PRO A 142 -6.11 -46.23 1.66
N ALA A 143 -6.61 -46.13 0.42
CA ALA A 143 -5.79 -46.27 -0.77
C ALA A 143 -4.63 -45.27 -0.73
N ALA A 144 -3.45 -45.78 -1.10
CA ALA A 144 -2.20 -45.06 -1.19
C ALA A 144 -2.38 -43.71 -1.87
N ARG A 145 -1.76 -42.70 -1.25
CA ARG A 145 -1.62 -41.33 -1.71
C ARG A 145 -0.95 -41.32 -3.09
N GLN A 146 -1.73 -41.34 -4.15
CA GLN A 146 -1.21 -41.13 -5.51
C GLN A 146 -0.71 -39.70 -5.59
N SER A 147 0.61 -39.56 -5.77
CA SER A 147 1.27 -38.32 -6.14
C SER A 147 0.68 -37.79 -7.44
N LEU A 148 0.12 -36.58 -7.40
CA LEU A 148 -0.23 -35.81 -8.59
C LEU A 148 0.99 -35.72 -9.52
N PRO A 149 0.86 -36.03 -10.82
CA PRO A 149 1.94 -35.84 -11.76
C PRO A 149 2.22 -34.33 -11.92
N ILE A 150 3.50 -33.98 -11.81
CA ILE A 150 4.05 -32.68 -12.17
C ILE A 150 3.81 -32.51 -13.69
N PRO A 151 3.14 -31.44 -14.15
CA PRO A 151 3.10 -31.16 -15.58
C PRO A 151 4.50 -30.73 -16.04
N SER A 152 5.14 -31.64 -16.78
CA SER A 152 6.36 -31.41 -17.53
C SER A 152 6.15 -30.33 -18.60
N GLN A 153 7.01 -29.31 -18.55
CA GLN A 153 7.61 -28.57 -19.68
C GLN A 153 6.87 -28.66 -21.03
N GLN A 154 6.10 -27.63 -21.37
CA GLN A 154 5.77 -27.35 -22.77
C GLN A 154 6.66 -26.21 -23.28
N GLN A 155 7.69 -26.62 -24.01
CA GLN A 155 8.62 -25.74 -24.69
C GLN A 155 7.99 -25.20 -25.98
N GLN A 156 8.14 -23.89 -26.18
CA GLN A 156 8.23 -23.18 -27.46
C GLN A 156 6.97 -23.03 -28.34
N LYS A 157 6.47 -21.80 -28.39
CA LYS A 157 6.26 -21.06 -29.65
C LYS A 157 6.35 -19.56 -29.37
N GLN A 158 7.49 -18.97 -29.70
CA GLN A 158 7.62 -17.51 -29.79
C GLN A 158 6.70 -17.01 -30.90
N PRO A 159 5.82 -16.02 -30.67
CA PRO A 159 5.22 -15.27 -31.75
C PRO A 159 6.25 -14.28 -32.31
N LYS A 160 6.35 -14.27 -33.64
CA LYS A 160 7.20 -13.42 -34.48
C LYS A 160 7.09 -11.94 -34.08
N PRO A 161 8.17 -11.14 -34.21
CA PRO A 161 8.06 -9.70 -34.04
C PRO A 161 7.14 -9.13 -35.14
N LEU A 162 5.97 -8.65 -34.73
CA LEU A 162 5.08 -7.90 -35.60
C LEU A 162 5.77 -6.57 -35.90
N MET A 163 6.08 -6.36 -37.18
CA MET A 163 6.70 -5.13 -37.67
C MET A 163 5.91 -3.91 -37.19
N ARG A 164 6.62 -2.95 -36.59
CA ARG A 164 6.12 -1.59 -36.36
C ARG A 164 5.71 -0.98 -37.70
N PRO A 165 4.46 -0.53 -37.89
CA PRO A 165 4.22 0.51 -38.86
C PRO A 165 4.81 1.81 -38.32
N SER A 166 5.77 2.38 -39.05
CA SER A 166 6.21 3.76 -38.90
C SER A 166 5.01 4.69 -38.95
N GLN A 167 4.60 5.22 -37.79
CA GLN A 167 3.71 6.36 -37.76
C GLN A 167 4.58 7.60 -37.96
N LYS A 168 4.49 8.13 -39.19
CA LYS A 168 4.96 9.44 -39.58
C LYS A 168 4.53 10.48 -38.55
N THR A 169 5.50 11.28 -38.15
CA THR A 169 5.39 12.63 -37.62
C THR A 169 4.17 13.36 -38.19
N LYS A 170 3.16 13.59 -37.36
CA LYS A 170 2.27 14.74 -37.53
C LYS A 170 2.36 15.60 -36.28
N LEU A 171 3.14 16.65 -36.45
CA LEU A 171 3.17 17.89 -35.68
C LEU A 171 1.74 18.32 -35.33
N SER A 172 1.27 17.97 -34.13
CA SER A 172 0.01 18.48 -33.59
C SER A 172 0.31 19.86 -33.01
N GLN A 173 -0.09 20.89 -33.76
CA GLN A 173 0.03 22.28 -33.39
C GLN A 173 -0.76 22.52 -32.10
N ASN A 174 -0.09 23.03 -31.07
CA ASN A 174 -0.76 23.66 -29.95
C ASN A 174 -1.55 24.87 -30.49
N PRO A 175 -2.85 25.05 -30.16
CA PRO A 175 -3.51 26.30 -30.43
C PRO A 175 -2.88 27.42 -29.57
N PRO A 176 -2.73 28.64 -30.11
CA PRO A 176 -2.16 29.76 -29.37
C PRO A 176 -3.04 30.12 -28.15
N PRO A 177 -2.44 30.60 -27.05
CA PRO A 177 -3.20 31.07 -25.89
C PRO A 177 -4.06 32.29 -26.26
N PRO A 178 -5.22 32.49 -25.61
CA PRO A 178 -6.07 33.65 -25.84
C PRO A 178 -5.33 34.95 -25.50
N PRO A 179 -5.60 36.05 -26.21
CA PRO A 179 -4.99 37.34 -25.91
C PRO A 179 -5.40 37.82 -24.51
N ARG A 180 -4.43 38.30 -23.74
CA ARG A 180 -4.66 38.98 -22.46
C ARG A 180 -5.57 40.19 -22.69
N PRO A 181 -6.53 40.48 -21.80
CA PRO A 181 -7.30 41.72 -21.88
C PRO A 181 -6.34 42.90 -21.74
N ALA A 182 -6.33 43.75 -22.76
CA ALA A 182 -5.69 45.05 -22.70
C ALA A 182 -6.34 45.85 -21.57
N ALA A 183 -5.52 46.31 -20.63
CA ALA A 183 -5.93 47.32 -19.67
C ALA A 183 -6.36 48.56 -20.45
N ALA A 184 -7.67 48.80 -20.53
CA ALA A 184 -8.21 50.09 -20.89
C ALA A 184 -7.89 51.06 -19.76
N ARG A 185 -6.74 51.74 -19.88
CA ARG A 185 -6.59 53.08 -19.34
C ARG A 185 -7.29 54.04 -20.30
N GLU A 186 -7.84 55.08 -19.70
CA GLU A 186 -8.34 56.33 -20.30
C GLU A 186 -9.81 56.38 -20.73
N SER A 187 -10.60 57.01 -19.86
CA SER A 187 -11.43 58.22 -20.12
C SER A 187 -11.92 58.67 -18.74
N LEU A 188 -11.46 59.78 -18.13
CA LEU A 188 -11.80 61.17 -18.43
C LEU A 188 -13.26 61.36 -18.86
N GLN A 189 -14.15 61.68 -17.90
CA GLN A 189 -15.05 62.85 -17.93
C GLN A 189 -15.90 62.86 -16.64
N THR A 190 -15.83 63.91 -15.82
CA THR A 190 -16.62 65.15 -15.93
C THR A 190 -18.07 64.97 -15.47
N LEU A 191 -18.35 65.24 -14.19
CA LEU A 191 -19.22 66.33 -13.69
C LEU A 191 -19.22 66.31 -12.16
#